data_AF-A0A965JS17-F1
#
_entry.id   AF-A0A965JS17-F1
#
_cell.length_a   1.000
_cell.length_b   1.000
_cell.length_c   1.000
_cell.angle_alpha   90.00
_cell.angle_beta   90.00
_cell.angle_gamma   90.00
#
_symmetry.space_group_name_H-M   'P 1'
#
loop_
_entity.id
_entity.type
_entity.pdbx_description
1 polymer ?
#
loop_
_entity_poly.entity_id
_entity_poly.type
_entity_poly.pdbx_seq_one_letter_code
_entity_poly.pdbx_strand_id
1 'polypeptide(L)'
;MHKSASSSWAEQVQRDLEKVTAKDLGRVGVLLGGRSGERDISLMSGQGVLEALKSRGVDAHAFDPAQQSLAELVEAKFDRVFIALHGRYGEDGTMQGALEQIGIPYTGSGVLASALAIDKQATKRVWTS
;
A
#
# COMPACT_ATOMS: atom_id res chain seq x y z
N MET A 1 -7.22 -12.95 -44.76
CA MET A 1 -6.69 -11.75 -44.08
C MET A 1 -6.48 -12.10 -42.62
N HIS A 2 -5.22 -12.15 -42.20
CA HIS A 2 -4.78 -12.58 -40.86
C HIS A 2 -5.41 -11.72 -39.76
N LYS A 3 -6.07 -12.36 -38.79
CA LYS A 3 -6.24 -11.81 -37.44
C LYS A 3 -5.14 -12.40 -36.56
N SER A 4 -4.04 -11.65 -36.39
CA SER A 4 -3.02 -11.93 -35.38
C SER A 4 -2.72 -10.62 -34.67
N ALA A 5 -3.35 -10.38 -33.51
CA ALA A 5 -3.02 -9.26 -32.63
C ALA A 5 -3.61 -9.41 -31.21
N SER A 6 -3.80 -10.64 -30.69
CA SER A 6 -4.37 -10.86 -29.34
C SER A 6 -3.37 -11.29 -28.27
N SER A 7 -2.06 -11.15 -28.51
CA SER A 7 -0.98 -11.40 -27.54
C SER A 7 -0.69 -10.16 -26.65
N SER A 8 -1.74 -9.42 -26.24
CA SER A 8 -1.79 -7.97 -26.51
C SER A 8 -1.65 -6.95 -25.35
N TRP A 9 -1.50 -7.33 -24.08
CA TRP A 9 -1.19 -6.36 -22.99
C TRP A 9 -0.63 -7.06 -21.75
N ALA A 10 -1.26 -8.17 -21.36
CA ALA A 10 -0.82 -8.97 -20.22
C ALA A 10 0.62 -9.47 -20.40
N GLU A 11 0.98 -9.92 -21.60
CA GLU A 11 2.36 -10.30 -21.93
C GLU A 11 3.34 -9.14 -21.82
N GLN A 12 2.92 -7.94 -22.18
CA GLN A 12 3.74 -6.74 -22.07
C GLN A 12 3.96 -6.36 -20.60
N VAL A 13 2.89 -6.35 -19.80
CA VAL A 13 2.99 -6.12 -18.35
C VAL A 13 3.88 -7.18 -17.70
N GLN A 14 3.66 -8.45 -18.02
CA GLN A 14 4.46 -9.56 -17.51
C GLN A 14 5.95 -9.35 -17.82
N ARG A 15 6.28 -9.07 -19.09
CA ARG A 15 7.65 -8.80 -19.53
C ARG A 15 8.26 -7.59 -18.84
N ASP A 16 7.47 -6.55 -18.58
CA ASP A 16 7.97 -5.34 -17.94
C ASP A 16 8.17 -5.56 -16.43
N LEU A 17 7.31 -6.35 -15.79
CA LEU A 17 7.47 -6.78 -14.39
C LEU A 17 8.64 -7.76 -14.20
N GLU A 18 8.91 -8.64 -15.17
CA GLU A 18 10.06 -9.55 -15.14
C GLU A 18 11.41 -8.82 -15.09
N LYS A 19 11.45 -7.56 -15.57
CA LYS A 19 12.65 -6.72 -15.49
C LYS A 19 12.80 -6.01 -14.16
N VAL A 20 11.75 -5.93 -13.35
CA VAL A 20 11.78 -5.25 -12.05
C VAL A 20 12.54 -6.13 -11.06
N THR A 21 13.62 -5.59 -10.53
CA THR A 21 14.42 -6.22 -9.48
C THR A 21 14.06 -5.64 -8.12
N ALA A 22 14.47 -6.31 -7.04
CA ALA A 22 14.30 -5.81 -5.69
C ALA A 22 14.94 -4.42 -5.47
N LYS A 23 16.02 -4.11 -6.19
CA LYS A 23 16.71 -2.83 -6.13
C LYS A 23 15.90 -1.69 -6.73
N ASP A 24 15.12 -1.97 -7.78
CA ASP A 24 14.25 -0.98 -8.43
C ASP A 24 13.06 -0.57 -7.54
N LEU A 25 12.80 -1.34 -6.48
CA LEU A 25 11.82 -0.99 -5.46
C LEU A 25 12.32 0.09 -4.49
N GLY A 26 13.62 0.34 -4.43
CA GLY A 26 14.22 1.30 -3.51
C GLY A 26 13.96 0.92 -2.04
N ARG A 27 13.92 1.94 -1.19
CA ARG A 27 13.64 1.82 0.24
C ARG A 27 12.14 1.76 0.48
N VAL A 28 11.65 0.63 0.97
CA VAL A 28 10.22 0.35 1.15
C VAL A 28 9.84 0.43 2.63
N GLY A 29 8.87 1.29 2.96
CA GLY A 29 8.26 1.29 4.29
C GLY A 29 7.08 0.32 4.35
N VAL A 30 7.00 -0.54 5.36
CA VAL A 30 5.83 -1.38 5.62
C VAL A 30 5.09 -0.79 6.81
N LEU A 31 3.96 -0.12 6.53
CA LEU A 31 3.13 0.48 7.57
C LEU A 31 2.34 -0.61 8.28
N LEU A 32 2.57 -0.80 9.59
CA LEU A 32 1.96 -1.86 10.38
C LEU A 32 1.65 -1.38 11.80
N GLY A 33 0.78 -2.11 12.51
CA GLY A 33 0.31 -1.73 13.85
C GLY A 33 -0.75 -0.64 13.80
N GLY A 34 -0.38 0.60 14.11
CA GLY A 34 -1.34 1.70 14.22
C GLY A 34 -2.17 1.67 15.51
N ARG A 35 -3.19 2.54 15.56
CA ARG A 35 -3.98 2.83 16.77
C ARG A 35 -5.42 2.32 16.71
N SER A 36 -5.79 1.58 15.66
CA SER A 36 -7.13 1.01 15.52
C SER A 36 -7.34 -0.15 16.51
N GLY A 37 -8.60 -0.58 16.65
CA GLY A 37 -8.92 -1.81 17.39
C GLY A 37 -8.42 -3.09 16.73
N GLU A 38 -7.86 -3.00 15.51
CA GLU A 38 -7.37 -4.12 14.70
C GLU A 38 -5.83 -4.17 14.66
N ARG A 39 -5.18 -3.46 15.60
CA ARG A 39 -3.72 -3.36 15.71
C ARG A 39 -3.01 -4.71 15.62
N ASP A 40 -3.46 -5.71 16.37
CA ASP A 40 -2.79 -7.01 16.42
C ASP A 40 -2.81 -7.72 15.05
N ILE A 41 -3.93 -7.59 14.31
CA ILE A 41 -4.05 -8.10 12.94
C ILE A 41 -3.11 -7.35 11.98
N SER A 42 -2.98 -6.04 12.17
CA SER A 42 -2.01 -5.24 11.40
C SER A 42 -0.57 -5.61 11.69
N LEU A 43 -0.20 -5.84 12.95
CA LEU A 43 1.14 -6.31 13.32
C LEU A 43 1.44 -7.68 12.68
N MET A 44 0.51 -8.63 12.79
CA MET A 44 0.69 -9.98 12.23
C MET A 44 0.85 -9.94 10.71
N SER A 45 -0.06 -9.27 10.00
CA SER A 45 -0.03 -9.19 8.54
C SER A 45 1.16 -8.37 8.03
N GLY A 46 1.44 -7.23 8.66
CA GLY A 46 2.59 -6.38 8.32
C GLY A 46 3.93 -7.08 8.53
N GLN A 47 4.08 -7.86 9.61
CA GLN A 47 5.28 -8.66 9.82
C GLN A 47 5.46 -9.72 8.72
N GLY A 48 4.37 -10.40 8.32
CA GLY A 48 4.40 -11.34 7.20
C GLY A 48 4.83 -10.69 5.89
N VAL A 49 4.31 -9.51 5.58
CA VAL A 49 4.72 -8.72 4.40
C VAL A 49 6.19 -8.32 4.48
N LEU A 50 6.64 -7.81 5.62
CA LEU A 50 8.01 -7.36 5.83
C LEU A 50 9.01 -8.51 5.61
N GLU A 51 8.78 -9.66 6.22
CA GLU A 51 9.64 -10.83 6.05
C GLU A 51 9.63 -11.34 4.61
N ALA A 52 8.46 -11.35 3.95
CA ALA A 52 8.36 -11.74 2.56
C ALA A 52 9.18 -10.81 1.64
N LEU A 53 9.06 -9.48 1.82
CA LEU A 53 9.84 -8.51 1.05
C LEU A 53 11.35 -8.67 1.28
N LYS A 54 11.77 -8.79 2.54
CA LYS A 54 13.18 -9.01 2.89
C LYS A 54 13.73 -10.31 2.32
N SER A 55 12.95 -11.39 2.34
CA SER A 55 13.35 -12.69 1.76
C SER A 55 13.58 -12.63 0.25
N ARG A 56 13.02 -11.62 -0.42
CA ARG A 56 13.24 -11.32 -1.85
C ARG A 56 14.32 -10.28 -2.09
N GLY A 57 15.03 -9.84 -1.05
CA GLY A 57 16.14 -8.89 -1.15
C GLY A 57 15.71 -7.41 -1.26
N VAL A 58 14.46 -7.08 -0.93
CA VAL A 58 13.97 -5.69 -0.91
C VAL A 58 14.48 -4.97 0.35
N ASP A 59 14.87 -3.69 0.22
CA ASP A 59 15.24 -2.82 1.35
C ASP A 59 13.99 -2.37 2.12
N ALA A 60 13.38 -3.31 2.84
CA ALA A 60 12.09 -3.12 3.52
C ALA A 60 12.26 -2.88 5.03
N HIS A 61 11.53 -1.89 5.56
CA HIS A 61 11.56 -1.50 6.97
C HIS A 61 10.15 -1.40 7.55
N ALA A 62 9.96 -1.89 8.77
CA ALA A 62 8.73 -1.64 9.52
C ALA A 62 8.61 -0.15 9.87
N PHE A 63 7.38 0.36 9.85
CA PHE A 63 7.05 1.68 10.37
C PHE A 63 5.69 1.60 11.07
N ASP A 64 5.65 1.92 12.37
CA ASP A 64 4.41 1.91 13.15
C ASP A 64 3.95 3.33 13.47
N PRO A 65 2.88 3.85 12.82
CA PRO A 65 2.40 5.21 13.04
C PRO A 65 1.77 5.42 14.44
N ALA A 66 1.61 4.37 15.25
CA ALA A 66 1.25 4.53 16.66
C ALA A 66 2.45 4.88 17.55
N GLN A 67 3.66 4.52 17.10
CA GLN A 67 4.92 4.66 17.84
C GLN A 67 5.84 5.72 17.23
N GLN A 68 5.66 6.00 15.94
CA GLN A 68 6.45 6.94 15.15
C GLN A 68 5.52 7.99 14.53
N SER A 69 6.01 9.22 14.46
CA SER A 69 5.30 10.40 13.95
C SER A 69 5.37 10.50 12.42
N LEU A 70 4.48 11.30 11.83
CA LEU A 70 4.57 11.60 10.38
C LEU A 70 5.85 12.32 10.00
N ALA A 71 6.46 13.10 10.91
CA ALA A 71 7.76 13.72 10.65
C ALA A 71 8.85 12.65 10.47
N GLU A 72 8.88 11.63 11.33
CA GLU A 72 9.79 10.49 11.18
C GLU A 72 9.53 9.68 9.91
N LEU A 73 8.27 9.63 9.43
CA LEU A 73 7.95 9.00 8.15
C LEU A 73 8.62 9.75 6.98
N VAL A 74 8.61 11.08 7.00
CA VAL A 74 9.28 11.92 6.00
C VAL A 74 10.80 11.73 6.07
N GLU A 75 11.35 11.73 7.29
CA GLU A 75 12.79 11.55 7.53
C GLU A 75 13.30 10.15 7.15
N ALA A 76 12.43 9.14 7.21
CA ALA A 76 12.75 7.79 6.80
C ALA A 76 13.03 7.67 5.29
N LYS A 77 12.60 8.66 4.49
CA LYS A 77 12.85 8.77 3.04
C LYS A 77 12.53 7.48 2.29
N PHE A 78 11.35 6.91 2.57
CA PHE A 78 10.85 5.77 1.81
C PHE A 78 10.52 6.19 0.38
N ASP A 79 11.00 5.42 -0.60
CA ASP A 79 10.65 5.61 -2.01
C ASP A 79 9.20 5.19 -2.29
N ARG A 80 8.64 4.33 -1.45
CA ARG A 80 7.24 3.89 -1.46
C ARG A 80 6.88 3.18 -0.16
N VAL A 81 5.59 3.06 0.12
CA VAL A 81 5.10 2.30 1.27
C VAL A 81 4.10 1.21 0.90
N PHE A 82 4.22 0.07 1.58
CA PHE A 82 3.20 -0.96 1.62
C PHE A 82 2.32 -0.71 2.85
N ILE A 83 1.03 -0.50 2.63
CA ILE A 83 0.06 -0.29 3.73
C ILE A 83 -0.44 -1.65 4.20
N ALA A 84 0.00 -2.08 5.38
CA ALA A 84 -0.52 -3.24 6.10
C ALA A 84 -1.25 -2.82 7.39
N LEU A 85 -1.77 -1.59 7.43
CA LEU A 85 -2.64 -1.07 8.49
C LEU A 85 -4.05 -1.60 8.29
N HIS A 86 -4.74 -1.93 9.39
CA HIS A 86 -6.14 -2.40 9.37
C HIS A 86 -7.02 -1.44 10.17
N GLY A 87 -8.23 -1.20 9.67
CA GLY A 87 -9.22 -0.36 10.31
C GLY A 87 -8.98 1.14 10.14
N ARG A 88 -9.65 1.90 11.02
CA ARG A 88 -9.63 3.37 11.00
C ARG A 88 -8.20 3.92 11.04
N TYR A 89 -7.99 5.07 10.40
CA TYR A 89 -6.70 5.74 10.16
C TYR A 89 -5.80 5.06 9.11
N GLY A 90 -5.89 3.74 8.91
CA GLY A 90 -5.12 3.00 7.90
C GLY A 90 -5.88 2.77 6.59
N GLU A 91 -7.17 2.46 6.68
CA GLU A 91 -8.00 2.03 5.54
C GLU A 91 -9.09 3.04 5.16
N ASP A 92 -9.22 4.14 5.92
CA ASP A 92 -10.32 5.11 5.80
C ASP A 92 -9.97 6.35 4.97
N GLY A 93 -8.82 6.36 4.30
CA GLY A 93 -8.33 7.51 3.54
C GLY A 93 -7.45 8.46 4.34
N THR A 94 -7.35 8.33 5.67
CA THR A 94 -6.55 9.25 6.50
C THR A 94 -5.05 9.13 6.20
N MET A 95 -4.48 7.93 6.31
CA MET A 95 -3.06 7.71 6.01
C MET A 95 -2.77 7.95 4.52
N GLN A 96 -3.68 7.56 3.63
CA GLN A 96 -3.60 7.83 2.20
C GLN A 96 -3.46 9.34 1.95
N GLY A 97 -4.31 10.16 2.59
CA GLY A 97 -4.24 11.62 2.45
C GLY A 97 -2.92 12.21 2.96
N ALA A 98 -2.38 11.69 4.06
CA ALA A 98 -1.06 12.08 4.54
C ALA A 98 0.04 11.73 3.52
N LEU A 99 0.01 10.53 2.96
CA LEU A 99 0.98 10.06 1.96
C LEU A 99 0.89 10.85 0.64
N GLU A 100 -0.31 11.22 0.20
CA GLU A 100 -0.53 12.12 -0.95
C GLU A 100 0.10 13.50 -0.72
N GLN A 101 -0.08 14.07 0.47
CA GLN A 101 0.53 15.37 0.81
C GLN A 101 2.05 15.31 0.92
N ILE A 102 2.60 14.20 1.42
CA ILE A 102 4.05 13.98 1.52
C ILE A 102 4.65 13.63 0.15
N GLY A 103 3.87 13.06 -0.77
CA GLY A 103 4.31 12.61 -2.08
C GLY A 103 4.98 11.23 -2.08
N ILE A 104 4.60 10.34 -1.15
CA ILE A 104 5.11 8.96 -1.08
C ILE A 104 4.12 8.02 -1.75
N PRO A 105 4.49 7.33 -2.84
CA PRO A 105 3.64 6.31 -3.46
C PRO A 105 3.30 5.18 -2.49
N TYR A 106 2.08 4.65 -2.57
CA TYR A 106 1.63 3.62 -1.64
C TYR A 106 0.73 2.58 -2.30
N THR A 107 0.62 1.41 -1.67
CA THR A 107 -0.23 0.31 -2.16
C THR A 107 -1.70 0.51 -1.81
N GLY A 108 -2.59 0.13 -2.72
CA GLY A 108 -4.03 0.06 -2.48
C GLY A 108 -4.80 1.24 -3.08
N SER A 109 -5.97 1.52 -2.50
CA SER A 109 -6.90 2.53 -3.00
C SER A 109 -6.50 3.97 -2.67
N GLY A 110 -6.90 4.91 -3.53
CA GLY A 110 -6.82 6.35 -3.27
C GLY A 110 -7.68 6.82 -2.08
N VAL A 111 -7.49 8.06 -1.63
CA VAL A 111 -8.20 8.67 -0.48
C VAL A 111 -9.71 8.46 -0.52
N LEU A 112 -10.36 8.85 -1.63
CA LEU A 112 -11.82 8.79 -1.75
C LEU A 112 -12.33 7.34 -1.71
N ALA A 113 -11.67 6.44 -2.45
CA ALA A 113 -12.08 5.05 -2.52
C ALA A 113 -11.93 4.34 -1.16
N SER A 114 -10.84 4.59 -0.43
CA SER A 114 -10.64 4.11 0.94
C SER A 114 -11.71 4.64 1.90
N ALA A 115 -11.95 5.95 1.90
CA ALA A 115 -12.96 6.58 2.76
C ALA A 115 -14.39 6.07 2.48
N LEU A 116 -14.75 5.85 1.22
CA LEU A 116 -16.05 5.30 0.86
C LEU A 116 -16.17 3.83 1.26
N ALA A 117 -15.15 3.01 1.00
CA ALA A 117 -15.20 1.57 1.22
C ALA A 117 -15.40 1.21 2.70
N ILE A 118 -14.82 1.99 3.62
CA ILE A 118 -15.00 1.75 5.06
C ILE A 118 -16.39 2.19 5.55
N ASP A 119 -16.99 3.22 4.94
CA ASP A 119 -18.36 3.65 5.22
C ASP A 119 -19.37 2.78 4.44
N LYS A 120 -19.86 1.76 5.13
CA LYS A 120 -20.85 0.82 4.60
C LYS A 120 -22.16 1.51 4.15
N GLN A 121 -22.56 2.62 4.76
CA GLN A 121 -23.77 3.35 4.34
C GLN A 121 -23.51 4.15 3.08
N ALA A 122 -22.40 4.89 3.02
CA ALA A 122 -22.02 5.65 1.84
C ALA A 122 -21.82 4.73 0.63
N THR A 123 -21.09 3.62 0.80
CA THR A 123 -20.91 2.60 -0.24
C THR A 123 -22.26 2.10 -0.78
N LYS A 124 -23.21 1.75 0.11
CA LYS A 124 -24.53 1.28 -0.32
C LYS A 124 -25.28 2.33 -1.13
N ARG A 125 -25.22 3.61 -0.73
CA ARG A 125 -25.87 4.70 -1.46
C ARG A 125 -25.29 4.85 -2.87
N VAL A 126 -23.97 4.77 -3.01
CA VAL A 126 -23.28 4.82 -4.32
C VAL A 126 -23.65 3.61 -5.19
N TRP A 127 -23.79 2.42 -4.60
CA TRP A 127 -24.21 1.24 -5.38
C TRP A 127 -25.67 1.28 -5.85
N THR A 128 -26.55 1.98 -5.14
CA THR A 128 -27.97 2.07 -5.48
C THR A 128 -28.35 3.34 -6.24
N SER A 129 -27.39 4.19 -6.61
CA SER A 129 -27.64 5.47 -7.31
C SER A 129 -27.84 5.30 -8.81
#